data_AF-A0A3M8QTC7-F1
#
_entry.id   AF-A0A3M8QTC7-F1
#
_cell.length_a   1.000
_cell.length_b   1.000
_cell.length_c   1.000
_cell.angle_alpha   90.00
_cell.angle_beta   90.00
_cell.angle_gamma   90.00
#
_symmetry.space_group_name_H-M   'P 1'
#
loop_
_entity.id
_entity.type
_entity.pdbx_description
1 polymer ?
#
loop_
_entity_poly.entity_id
_entity_poly.type
_entity_poly.pdbx_seq_one_letter_code
_entity_poly.pdbx_strand_id
1 'polypeptide(L)'
;MTDNIENLLLEHLKALRNEVAILRIEMHDEFRDLKQRVTSLEAALVRLRGDLVGMQEDAYRQQSRIDQIVDRIERIERRLELIP
;
A
#
# COMPACT_ATOMS: atom_id res chain seq x y z
N MET A 1 -31.36 53.85 8.47
CA MET A 1 -29.92 53.59 8.24
C MET A 1 -29.46 52.29 8.90
N THR A 2 -29.99 51.92 10.06
CA THR A 2 -29.80 50.63 10.74
C THR A 2 -30.21 49.42 9.90
N ASP A 3 -31.35 49.46 9.21
CA ASP A 3 -31.85 48.34 8.40
C ASP A 3 -30.89 47.95 7.24
N ASN A 4 -30.11 48.91 6.73
CA ASN A 4 -29.11 48.64 5.69
C ASN A 4 -27.89 47.89 6.26
N ILE A 5 -27.50 48.21 7.50
CA ILE A 5 -26.39 47.55 8.19
C ILE A 5 -26.79 46.12 8.58
N GLU A 6 -28.02 45.92 9.07
CA GLU A 6 -28.55 44.59 9.41
C GLU A 6 -28.63 43.68 8.17
N ASN A 7 -29.09 44.21 7.03
CA ASN A 7 -29.11 43.46 5.77
C ASN A 7 -27.71 43.07 5.31
N LEU A 8 -26.73 43.98 5.40
CA LEU A 8 -25.34 43.69 5.04
C LEU A 8 -24.72 42.63 5.96
N LEU A 9 -24.98 42.69 7.26
CA LEU A 9 -24.54 41.67 8.22
C LEU A 9 -25.16 40.31 7.90
N LEU A 10 -26.46 40.26 7.57
CA LEU A 10 -27.13 39.02 7.18
C LEU A 10 -26.55 38.44 5.88
N GLU A 11 -26.19 39.29 4.92
CA GLU A 11 -25.53 38.86 3.68
C GLU A 11 -24.16 38.24 3.98
N HIS A 12 -23.32 38.88 4.78
CA HIS A 12 -22.03 38.34 5.19
C HIS A 12 -22.17 37.03 5.99
N LEU A 13 -23.13 36.94 6.90
CA LEU A 13 -23.40 35.70 7.66
C LEU A 13 -23.89 34.57 6.74
N LYS A 14 -24.68 34.87 5.71
CA LYS A 14 -25.07 33.89 4.68
C LYS A 14 -23.88 33.45 3.85
N ALA A 15 -23.02 34.37 3.44
CA ALA A 15 -21.80 34.08 2.69
C ALA A 15 -20.88 33.16 3.49
N LEU A 16 -20.57 33.52 4.75
CA LEU A 16 -19.76 32.69 5.66
C LEU A 16 -20.37 31.30 5.88
N ARG A 17 -21.69 31.21 6.07
CA ARG A 17 -22.37 29.92 6.22
C ARG A 17 -22.21 29.06 4.97
N ASN A 18 -22.29 29.66 3.78
CA ASN A 18 -22.13 28.95 2.52
C ASN A 18 -20.67 28.49 2.34
N GLU A 19 -19.69 29.34 2.64
CA GLU A 19 -18.27 28.97 2.62
C GLU A 19 -17.97 27.80 3.57
N VAL A 20 -18.49 27.84 4.80
CA VAL A 20 -18.35 26.73 5.76
C VAL A 20 -19.01 25.45 5.25
N ALA A 21 -20.16 25.55 4.57
CA ALA A 21 -20.82 24.39 3.99
C ALA A 21 -19.99 23.79 2.85
N ILE A 22 -19.43 24.63 1.97
CA ILE A 22 -18.55 24.22 0.87
C ILE A 22 -17.31 23.52 1.43
N LEU A 23 -16.60 24.15 2.37
CA LEU A 23 -15.41 23.57 3.01
C LEU A 23 -15.70 22.21 3.63
N ARG A 24 -16.85 22.03 4.28
CA ARG A 24 -17.24 20.72 4.85
C ARG A 24 -17.44 19.65 3.78
N ILE A 25 -18.02 20.01 2.63
CA ILE A 25 -18.23 19.10 1.52
C ILE A 25 -16.89 18.71 0.91
N GLU A 26 -16.04 19.69 0.58
CA GLU A 26 -14.71 19.48 0.02
C GLU A 26 -13.86 18.58 0.92
N MET A 27 -13.79 18.89 2.22
CA MET A 27 -13.07 18.05 3.18
C MET A 27 -13.62 16.63 3.20
N HIS A 28 -14.95 16.46 3.21
CA HIS A 28 -15.54 15.13 3.26
C HIS A 28 -15.23 14.30 2.02
N ASP A 29 -15.23 14.92 0.84
CA ASP A 29 -14.90 14.26 -0.41
C ASP A 29 -13.40 13.93 -0.51
N GLU A 30 -12.51 14.84 -0.08
CA GLU A 30 -11.08 14.56 0.02
C GLU A 30 -10.79 13.41 1.00
N PHE A 31 -11.43 13.40 2.16
CA PHE A 31 -11.31 12.30 3.12
C PHE A 31 -11.84 10.97 2.55
N ARG A 32 -12.88 11.01 1.73
CA ARG A 32 -13.41 9.82 1.06
C ARG A 32 -12.41 9.28 0.03
N ASP A 33 -11.84 10.15 -0.81
CA ASP A 33 -10.79 9.76 -1.77
C ASP A 33 -9.57 9.18 -1.06
N LEU A 34 -9.09 9.86 -0.01
CA LEU A 34 -7.94 9.39 0.77
C LEU A 34 -8.19 8.00 1.35
N LYS A 35 -9.37 7.75 1.93
CA LYS A 35 -9.74 6.42 2.44
C LYS A 35 -9.71 5.37 1.33
N GLN A 36 -10.28 5.67 0.17
CA GLN A 36 -10.30 4.73 -0.95
C GLN A 36 -8.88 4.39 -1.44
N ARG A 37 -8.00 5.39 -1.51
CA ARG A 37 -6.59 5.22 -1.89
C ARG A 37 -5.81 4.43 -0.86
N VAL A 38 -6.03 4.69 0.43
CA VAL A 38 -5.40 3.92 1.53
C VAL A 38 -5.84 2.46 1.48
N THR A 39 -7.14 2.17 1.36
CA THR A 39 -7.64 0.79 1.22
C THR A 39 -7.03 0.08 0.00
N SER A 40 -6.88 0.80 -1.12
CA SER A 40 -6.25 0.27 -2.33
C SER A 40 -4.77 -0.06 -2.12
N LEU A 41 -4.04 0.80 -1.39
CA LEU A 41 -2.65 0.58 -1.03
C LEU A 41 -2.49 -0.60 -0.06
N GLU A 42 -3.35 -0.71 0.96
CA GLU A 42 -3.35 -1.85 1.88
C GLU A 42 -3.56 -3.17 1.12
N ALA A 43 -4.51 -3.21 0.19
CA ALA A 43 -4.73 -4.39 -0.65
C ALA A 43 -3.52 -4.71 -1.54
N ALA A 44 -2.83 -3.70 -2.07
CA ALA A 44 -1.60 -3.90 -2.84
C ALA A 44 -0.45 -4.44 -1.97
N LEU A 45 -0.31 -3.94 -0.74
CA LEU A 45 0.70 -4.42 0.22
C LEU A 45 0.46 -5.87 0.62
N VAL A 46 -0.80 -6.28 0.83
CA VAL A 46 -1.14 -7.68 1.10
C VAL A 46 -0.73 -8.59 -0.05
N ARG A 47 -1.00 -8.18 -1.30
CA ARG A 47 -0.57 -8.93 -2.49
C ARG A 47 0.96 -9.03 -2.57
N LEU A 48 1.67 -7.91 -2.42
CA LEU A 48 3.13 -7.89 -2.43
C LEU A 48 3.72 -8.83 -1.37
N ARG A 49 3.14 -8.85 -0.16
CA ARG A 49 3.58 -9.75 0.90
C ARG A 49 3.36 -11.22 0.53
N GLY A 50 2.25 -11.54 -0.14
CA GLY A 50 1.99 -12.87 -0.68
C GLY A 50 3.05 -13.28 -1.72
N ASP A 51 3.36 -12.39 -2.66
CA ASP A 51 4.36 -12.63 -3.71
C ASP A 51 5.76 -12.88 -3.10
N LEU A 52 6.16 -12.09 -2.10
CA LEU A 52 7.43 -12.27 -1.39
C LEU A 52 7.52 -13.62 -0.68
N VAL A 53 6.44 -14.08 -0.06
CA VAL A 53 6.39 -15.41 0.56
C VAL A 53 6.52 -16.50 -0.51
N GLY A 54 5.82 -16.37 -1.63
CA GLY A 54 5.94 -17.31 -2.75
C GLY A 54 7.37 -17.39 -3.30
N MET A 55 8.03 -16.25 -3.48
CA MET A 55 9.43 -16.20 -3.92
C MET A 55 10.38 -16.87 -2.91
N GLN A 56 10.14 -16.69 -1.60
CA GLN A 56 10.93 -17.36 -0.57
C GLN A 56 10.72 -18.88 -0.61
N GLU A 57 9.49 -19.36 -0.75
CA GLU A 57 9.20 -20.80 -0.89
C GLU A 57 9.91 -21.40 -2.10
N ASP A 58 9.88 -20.72 -3.24
CA ASP A 58 10.57 -21.17 -4.45
C ASP A 58 12.09 -21.19 -4.26
N ALA A 59 12.67 -20.18 -3.61
CA ALA A 59 14.09 -20.14 -3.28
C ALA A 59 14.49 -21.32 -2.36
N TYR A 60 13.69 -21.62 -1.33
CA TYR A 60 13.95 -22.77 -0.45
C TYR A 60 13.85 -24.11 -1.20
N ARG A 61 12.86 -24.27 -2.09
CA ARG A 61 12.74 -25.48 -2.93
C ARG A 61 13.93 -25.63 -3.87
N GLN A 62 14.38 -24.53 -4.47
CA GLN A 62 15.57 -24.54 -5.33
C GLN A 62 16.82 -24.89 -4.54
N GLN A 63 17.03 -24.29 -3.37
CA GLN A 63 18.18 -24.57 -2.51
C GLN A 63 18.23 -26.06 -2.14
N SER A 64 17.10 -26.64 -1.71
CA SER A 64 17.05 -28.07 -1.37
C SER A 64 17.41 -28.98 -2.56
N ARG A 65 16.99 -28.62 -3.78
CA ARG A 65 17.39 -29.36 -5.00
C ARG A 65 18.87 -29.18 -5.32
N ILE A 66 19.41 -27.98 -5.14
CA ILE A 66 20.83 -27.71 -5.32
C ILE A 66 21.65 -28.54 -4.33
N ASP A 67 21.28 -28.57 -3.06
CA ASP A 67 21.97 -29.35 -2.03
C ASP A 67 22.00 -30.85 -2.41
N GLN A 68 20.87 -31.40 -2.87
CA GLN A 68 20.82 -32.78 -3.36
C GLN A 68 21.73 -33.04 -4.57
N ILE A 69 21.86 -32.05 -5.47
CA ILE A 69 22.76 -32.14 -6.63
C ILE A 69 24.21 -32.08 -6.16
N VAL A 70 24.55 -31.16 -5.25
CA VAL A 70 25.88 -31.02 -4.67
C VAL A 70 26.30 -32.33 -3.99
N ASP A 71 25.44 -32.91 -3.14
CA ASP A 71 25.69 -34.20 -2.50
C ASP A 71 25.95 -35.33 -3.50
N ARG A 72 25.22 -35.34 -4.62
CA ARG A 72 25.41 -36.33 -5.69
C ARG A 72 26.73 -36.13 -6.42
N ILE A 73 27.09 -34.87 -6.70
CA ILE A 73 28.36 -34.51 -7.33
C ILE A 73 29.51 -34.92 -6.44
N GLU A 74 29.48 -34.57 -5.15
CA GLU A 74 30.55 -34.91 -4.21
C GLU A 74 30.77 -36.43 -4.13
N ARG A 75 29.68 -37.21 -4.11
CA ARG A 75 29.78 -38.68 -4.17
C ARG A 75 30.41 -39.20 -5.46
N ILE A 76 30.13 -38.55 -6.60
CA ILE A 76 30.72 -38.92 -7.90
C ILE A 76 32.21 -38.55 -7.91
N GLU A 77 32.55 -37.34 -7.48
CA GLU A 77 33.92 -36.85 -7.46
C GLU A 77 34.81 -37.69 -6.54
N ARG A 78 34.32 -38.10 -5.35
CA ARG A 78 35.02 -39.06 -4.46
C ARG A 78 35.24 -40.41 -5.13
N ARG A 79 34.27 -40.92 -5.89
CA ARG A 79 34.40 -42.20 -6.63
C ARG A 79 35.38 -42.12 -7.81
N LEU A 80 35.58 -40.92 -8.34
CA LEU A 80 36.52 -40.64 -9.42
C LEU A 80 37.89 -40.17 -8.91
N GLU A 81 38.09 -40.12 -7.59
CA GLU A 81 39.34 -39.67 -6.95
C GLU A 81 39.75 -38.24 -7.37
N LEU A 82 38.77 -37.40 -7.75
CA LEU A 82 38.99 -36.02 -8.18
C LEU A 82 39.19 -35.06 -7.00
N ILE A 83 38.72 -35.47 -5.82
CA ILE A 83 38.93 -34.81 -4.54
C ILE A 83 39.42 -35.88 -3.54
N PRO A 84 40.32 -35.51 -2.60
CA PRO A 84 40.90 -36.43 -1.64
C PRO A 84 39.88 -37.03 -0.66
#